data_AF-T1F9I0-F1
#
_entry.id   AF-T1F9I0-F1
#
_cell.length_a   1.000
_cell.length_b   1.000
_cell.length_c   1.000
_cell.angle_alpha   90.00
_cell.angle_beta   90.00
_cell.angle_gamma   90.00
#
_symmetry.space_group_name_H-M   'P 1'
#
loop_
_entity.id
_entity.type
_entity.pdbx_description
1 polymer ?
#
loop_
_entity_poly.entity_id
_entity_poly.type
_entity_poly.pdbx_seq_one_letter_code
_entity_poly.pdbx_strand_id
1 'polypeptide(L)'
;MSTKIKNKKDSVKKLRANSSSSSTVGKDQQNRASTELKLERDLYATKLTRLGTLLMSQMKKQWRLTRGIGDNFDVLKLSGDVLVEALKEMMTKKYENELSHECHLVNLERRVSQLSYALNKLTLKCAAYKNGLSDIVCSDNLTYIKDKIMTLQIIAGENYHQIDANNPCLNPRVEFAIEGVTTRVDDHAERILENQQKLNLIPPCEKMKGSTHMRDIQQDVKIFLMKELNITRSSGNDWRLLAQLMGLDCKLIDDWSKMELSNPSGHVMNEWMKDNNDATVQALFSFLISPVMRCTALCRVLSDFYEVL
;
A
#
# COMPACT_ATOMS: atom_id res chain seq x y z
N MET A 1 -60.10 -19.20 102.15
CA MET A 1 -59.09 -19.00 101.08
C MET A 1 -58.72 -17.51 101.06
N SER A 2 -57.98 -16.99 102.03
CA SER A 2 -56.54 -17.13 102.36
C SER A 2 -55.58 -16.54 101.32
N THR A 3 -55.20 -15.29 101.59
CA THR A 3 -53.85 -14.69 101.53
C THR A 3 -53.07 -14.61 100.20
N LYS A 4 -52.67 -13.37 99.82
CA LYS A 4 -51.28 -12.83 99.82
C LYS A 4 -51.17 -11.62 98.87
N ILE A 5 -50.92 -10.40 99.37
CA ILE A 5 -49.62 -9.78 99.74
C ILE A 5 -48.88 -9.15 98.55
N LYS A 6 -48.71 -7.82 98.67
CA LYS A 6 -47.68 -6.92 98.13
C LYS A 6 -46.43 -7.62 97.57
N ASN A 7 -46.03 -7.26 96.35
CA ASN A 7 -44.67 -6.81 96.00
C ASN A 7 -44.53 -6.67 94.48
N LYS A 8 -44.55 -5.44 93.97
CA LYS A 8 -44.12 -5.12 92.60
C LYS A 8 -43.73 -3.65 92.50
N LYS A 9 -42.68 -3.25 93.22
CA LYS A 9 -42.05 -1.92 93.05
C LYS A 9 -40.56 -1.96 92.67
N ASP A 10 -39.96 -3.15 92.48
CA ASP A 10 -38.53 -3.27 92.13
C ASP A 10 -38.23 -3.70 90.68
N SER A 11 -39.21 -3.81 89.79
CA SER A 11 -38.95 -4.27 88.41
C SER A 11 -38.77 -3.16 87.36
N VAL A 12 -38.88 -1.87 87.71
CA VAL A 12 -38.86 -0.78 86.70
C VAL A 12 -37.46 -0.21 86.45
N LYS A 13 -36.42 -0.60 87.22
CA LYS A 13 -35.07 -0.05 87.05
C LYS A 13 -34.07 -0.95 86.28
N LYS A 14 -34.49 -2.10 85.73
CA LYS A 14 -33.59 -3.01 84.99
C LYS A 14 -33.92 -3.22 83.51
N LEU A 15 -34.89 -2.51 82.94
CA LEU A 15 -35.27 -2.64 81.52
C LEU A 15 -34.83 -1.48 80.62
N ARG A 16 -33.98 -0.56 81.13
CA ARG A 16 -33.50 0.60 80.35
C ARG A 16 -32.04 0.53 79.89
N ALA A 17 -31.37 -0.62 80.04
CA ALA A 17 -29.95 -0.78 79.70
C ALA A 17 -29.66 -1.72 78.52
N ASN A 18 -30.64 -2.46 77.99
CA ASN A 18 -30.38 -3.49 76.96
C ASN A 18 -31.00 -3.21 75.57
N SER A 19 -31.57 -2.02 75.33
CA SER A 19 -32.12 -1.63 74.02
C SER A 19 -31.24 -0.66 73.22
N SER A 20 -30.01 -0.42 73.68
CA SER A 20 -29.09 0.56 73.07
C SER A 20 -27.98 -0.06 72.21
N SER A 21 -27.85 -1.39 72.18
CA SER A 21 -26.69 -2.08 71.58
C SER A 21 -26.95 -2.80 70.25
N SER A 22 -28.19 -2.88 69.75
CA SER A 22 -28.48 -3.52 68.45
C SER A 22 -28.71 -2.54 67.28
N SER A 23 -28.82 -1.23 67.53
CA SER A 23 -29.02 -0.21 66.49
C SER A 23 -27.72 0.42 65.98
N THR A 24 -26.62 0.23 66.70
CA THR A 24 -25.27 0.71 66.34
C THR A 24 -24.59 -0.24 65.35
N VAL A 25 -24.72 -1.55 65.51
CA VAL A 25 -24.08 -2.55 64.62
C VAL A 25 -24.60 -2.47 63.17
N GLY A 26 -25.91 -2.26 62.98
CA GLY A 26 -26.49 -2.07 61.64
C GLY A 26 -26.10 -0.75 60.97
N LYS A 27 -25.97 0.34 61.75
CA LYS A 27 -25.49 1.63 61.25
C LYS A 27 -24.00 1.60 60.89
N ASP A 28 -23.19 0.86 61.64
CA ASP A 28 -21.77 0.71 61.36
C ASP A 28 -21.50 -0.14 60.11
N GLN A 29 -22.27 -1.21 59.87
CA GLN A 29 -22.18 -1.97 58.62
C GLN A 29 -22.68 -1.18 57.41
N GLN A 30 -23.76 -0.41 57.55
CA GLN A 30 -24.30 0.40 56.47
C GLN A 30 -23.41 1.62 56.14
N ASN A 31 -22.75 2.20 57.15
CA ASN A 31 -21.72 3.22 56.96
C ASN A 31 -20.48 2.66 56.27
N ARG A 32 -20.02 1.46 56.64
CA ARG A 32 -18.87 0.79 55.98
C ARG A 32 -19.13 0.48 54.51
N ALA A 33 -20.30 -0.09 54.20
CA ALA A 33 -20.70 -0.35 52.82
C ALA A 33 -20.86 0.95 52.00
N SER A 34 -21.36 2.02 52.62
CA SER A 34 -21.46 3.34 51.97
C SER A 34 -20.08 3.97 51.71
N THR A 35 -19.12 3.79 52.62
CA THR A 35 -17.74 4.25 52.41
C THR A 35 -17.01 3.44 51.34
N GLU A 36 -17.20 2.12 51.29
CA GLU A 36 -16.62 1.27 50.23
C GLU A 36 -17.17 1.64 48.84
N LEU A 37 -18.49 1.80 48.71
CA LEU A 37 -19.12 2.22 47.45
C LEU A 37 -18.66 3.60 46.99
N LYS A 38 -18.43 4.54 47.91
CA LYS A 38 -17.85 5.85 47.57
C LYS A 38 -16.42 5.71 47.07
N LEU A 39 -15.61 4.90 47.75
CA LEU A 39 -14.21 4.69 47.39
C LEU A 39 -14.09 4.01 46.01
N GLU A 40 -14.97 3.05 45.73
CA GLU A 40 -15.05 2.38 44.43
C GLU A 40 -15.50 3.35 43.33
N ARG A 41 -16.52 4.18 43.60
CA ARG A 41 -16.98 5.23 42.68
C ARG A 41 -15.86 6.22 42.35
N ASP A 42 -15.11 6.68 43.35
CA ASP A 42 -14.00 7.62 43.17
C ASP A 42 -12.85 7.00 42.37
N LEU A 43 -12.57 5.70 42.60
CA LEU A 43 -11.60 4.94 41.81
C LEU A 43 -12.02 4.85 40.33
N TYR A 44 -13.29 4.52 40.06
CA TYR A 44 -13.80 4.46 38.69
C TYR A 44 -13.85 5.84 38.03
N ALA A 45 -14.24 6.88 38.76
CA ALA A 45 -14.19 8.26 38.26
C ALA A 45 -12.75 8.63 37.85
N THR A 46 -11.76 8.31 38.68
CA THR A 46 -10.34 8.57 38.38
C THR A 46 -9.87 7.82 37.13
N LYS A 47 -10.25 6.54 36.99
CA LYS A 47 -9.92 5.73 35.79
C LYS A 47 -10.58 6.29 34.53
N LEU A 48 -11.84 6.72 34.61
CA LEU A 48 -12.57 7.34 33.50
C LEU A 48 -11.98 8.69 33.10
N THR A 49 -11.63 9.55 34.06
CA THR A 49 -10.95 10.82 33.79
C THR A 49 -9.60 10.58 33.11
N ARG A 50 -8.82 9.61 33.56
CA ARG A 50 -7.54 9.26 32.94
C ARG A 50 -7.69 8.71 31.52
N LEU A 51 -8.68 7.85 31.29
CA LEU A 51 -8.95 7.30 29.96
C LEU A 51 -9.39 8.41 29.00
N GLY A 52 -10.34 9.25 29.42
CA GLY A 52 -10.85 10.30 28.56
C GLY A 52 -9.85 11.44 28.32
N THR A 53 -8.97 11.76 29.26
CA THR A 53 -7.85 12.69 28.99
C THR A 53 -6.86 12.14 27.97
N LEU A 54 -6.52 10.83 28.04
CA LEU A 54 -5.71 10.17 27.02
C LEU A 54 -6.38 10.19 25.65
N LEU A 55 -7.68 9.84 25.58
CA LEU A 55 -8.47 9.93 24.35
C LEU A 55 -8.48 11.34 23.77
N MET A 56 -8.74 12.36 24.60
CA MET A 56 -8.74 13.76 24.18
C MET A 56 -7.38 14.25 23.66
N SER A 57 -6.28 13.75 24.24
CA SER A 57 -4.92 14.07 23.77
C SER A 57 -4.59 13.47 22.40
N GLN A 58 -5.20 12.33 22.06
CA GLN A 58 -5.00 11.61 20.80
C GLN A 58 -5.96 12.07 19.70
N MET A 59 -7.05 12.76 20.06
CA MET A 59 -8.03 13.26 19.10
C MET A 59 -7.59 14.53 18.36
N LYS A 60 -7.77 14.52 17.04
CA LYS A 60 -7.60 15.71 16.20
C LYS A 60 -8.50 16.85 16.69
N LYS A 61 -7.94 18.06 16.74
CA LYS A 61 -8.63 19.28 17.19
C LYS A 61 -9.95 19.54 16.44
N GLN A 62 -9.99 19.20 15.15
CA GLN A 62 -11.18 19.31 14.30
C GLN A 62 -12.33 18.40 14.74
N TRP A 63 -12.04 17.17 15.16
CA TRP A 63 -13.06 16.21 15.65
C TRP A 63 -13.68 16.68 16.98
N ARG A 64 -12.83 17.25 17.85
CA ARG A 64 -13.26 17.84 19.11
C ARG A 64 -14.19 19.04 18.85
N LEU A 65 -13.84 19.89 17.89
CA LEU A 65 -14.65 21.04 17.49
C LEU A 65 -16.02 20.66 16.89
N THR A 66 -16.10 19.66 16.01
CA THR A 66 -17.38 19.23 15.40
C THR A 66 -18.36 18.62 16.40
N ARG A 67 -17.89 18.15 17.56
CA ARG A 67 -18.74 17.63 18.64
C ARG A 67 -18.94 18.59 19.80
N GLY A 68 -18.53 19.86 19.65
CA GLY A 68 -18.68 20.88 20.69
C GLY A 68 -17.78 20.66 21.91
N ILE A 69 -16.73 19.85 21.77
CA ILE A 69 -15.80 19.51 22.84
C ILE A 69 -14.64 20.52 22.79
N GLY A 70 -14.71 21.55 23.63
CA GLY A 70 -13.64 22.54 23.78
C GLY A 70 -12.41 22.00 24.50
N ASP A 71 -11.30 22.75 24.48
CA ASP A 71 -10.04 22.36 25.12
C ASP A 71 -10.15 22.22 26.66
N ASN A 72 -11.19 22.80 27.28
CA ASN A 72 -11.50 22.71 28.72
C ASN A 72 -12.74 21.84 29.04
N PHE A 73 -13.13 20.93 28.13
CA PHE A 73 -14.31 20.10 28.35
C PHE A 73 -14.09 19.09 29.50
N ASP A 74 -15.06 19.03 30.42
CA ASP A 74 -15.03 18.07 31.52
C ASP A 74 -15.31 16.66 30.98
N VAL A 75 -14.28 15.82 31.01
CA VAL A 75 -14.28 14.43 30.54
C VAL A 75 -15.40 13.60 31.20
N LEU A 76 -15.79 13.93 32.44
CA LEU A 76 -16.85 13.21 33.15
C LEU A 76 -18.26 13.55 32.61
N LYS A 77 -18.38 14.57 31.75
CA LYS A 77 -19.63 14.93 31.07
C LYS A 77 -19.75 14.32 29.68
N LEU A 78 -18.73 13.60 29.19
CA LEU A 78 -18.87 12.82 27.97
C LEU A 78 -19.86 11.68 28.18
N SER A 79 -20.83 11.55 27.27
CA SER A 79 -21.67 10.36 27.26
C SER A 79 -20.82 9.13 26.90
N GLY A 80 -21.19 7.98 27.44
CA GLY A 80 -20.53 6.70 27.12
C GLY A 80 -20.53 6.43 25.62
N ASP A 81 -21.58 6.82 24.90
CA ASP A 81 -21.71 6.62 23.46
C ASP A 81 -20.63 7.39 22.68
N VAL A 82 -20.35 8.64 23.07
CA VAL A 82 -19.32 9.47 22.41
C VAL A 82 -17.92 8.89 22.66
N LEU A 83 -17.67 8.32 23.85
CA LEU A 83 -16.42 7.64 24.18
C LEU A 83 -16.23 6.34 23.38
N VAL A 84 -17.29 5.55 23.22
CA VAL A 84 -17.24 4.31 22.44
C VAL A 84 -17.00 4.61 20.96
N GLU A 85 -17.66 5.62 20.42
CA GLU A 85 -17.50 6.01 19.02
C GLU A 85 -16.10 6.57 18.73
N ALA A 86 -15.58 7.39 19.64
CA ALA A 86 -14.20 7.86 19.64
C ALA A 86 -13.17 6.71 19.61
N LEU A 87 -13.37 5.71 20.48
CA LEU A 87 -12.50 4.53 20.53
C LEU A 87 -12.56 3.73 19.24
N LYS A 88 -13.76 3.56 18.65
CA LYS A 88 -13.92 2.90 17.36
C LYS A 88 -13.14 3.61 16.26
N GLU A 89 -13.23 4.93 16.17
CA GLU A 89 -12.53 5.71 15.14
C GLU A 89 -11.00 5.71 15.32
N MET A 90 -10.52 5.68 16.57
CA MET A 90 -9.09 5.50 16.85
C MET A 90 -8.59 4.10 16.46
N MET A 91 -9.39 3.07 16.75
CA MET A 91 -9.06 1.69 16.39
C MET A 91 -9.03 1.50 14.87
N THR A 92 -9.99 2.07 14.12
CA THR A 92 -9.98 2.00 12.65
C THR A 92 -8.80 2.75 12.06
N LYS A 93 -8.45 3.95 12.54
CA LYS A 93 -7.27 4.68 12.08
C LYS A 93 -5.96 3.98 12.37
N LYS A 94 -5.85 3.33 13.54
CA LYS A 94 -4.66 2.54 13.88
C LYS A 94 -4.51 1.36 12.91
N TYR A 95 -5.61 0.69 12.60
CA TYR A 95 -5.64 -0.40 11.63
C TYR A 95 -5.31 0.08 10.20
N GLU A 96 -5.87 1.21 9.77
CA GLU A 96 -5.54 1.84 8.47
C GLU A 96 -4.07 2.25 8.37
N ASN A 97 -3.49 2.79 9.44
CA ASN A 97 -2.06 3.13 9.48
C ASN A 97 -1.19 1.87 9.47
N GLU A 98 -1.55 0.81 10.20
CA GLU A 98 -0.83 -0.46 10.19
C GLU A 98 -0.85 -1.09 8.78
N LEU A 99 -2.01 -1.11 8.11
CA LEU A 99 -2.15 -1.51 6.71
C LEU A 99 -1.34 -0.61 5.76
N SER A 100 -1.31 0.69 6.01
CA SER A 100 -0.51 1.64 5.21
C SER A 100 1.00 1.37 5.35
N HIS A 101 1.46 1.09 6.57
CA HIS A 101 2.86 0.73 6.84
C HIS A 101 3.22 -0.63 6.25
N GLU A 102 2.33 -1.61 6.32
CA GLU A 102 2.53 -2.93 5.70
C GLU A 102 2.59 -2.81 4.17
N CYS A 103 1.69 -2.04 3.56
CA CYS A 103 1.73 -1.74 2.12
C CYS A 103 3.03 -1.01 1.72
N HIS A 104 3.49 -0.06 2.55
CA HIS A 104 4.76 0.61 2.33
C HIS A 104 5.95 -0.35 2.41
N LEU A 105 5.94 -1.27 3.38
CA LEU A 105 6.96 -2.28 3.57
C LEU A 105 7.03 -3.24 2.38
N VAL A 106 5.88 -3.75 1.92
CA VAL A 106 5.79 -4.59 0.71
C VAL A 106 6.32 -3.85 -0.53
N ASN A 107 6.02 -2.55 -0.67
CA ASN A 107 6.55 -1.73 -1.76
C ASN A 107 8.08 -1.54 -1.68
N LEU A 108 8.62 -1.37 -0.47
CA LEU A 108 10.07 -1.30 -0.25
C LEU A 108 10.74 -2.63 -0.57
N GLU A 109 10.21 -3.75 -0.09
CA GLU A 109 10.72 -5.10 -0.39
C GLU A 109 10.73 -5.40 -1.89
N ARG A 110 9.65 -5.02 -2.59
CA ARG A 110 9.55 -5.15 -4.05
C ARG A 110 10.61 -4.29 -4.75
N ARG A 111 10.85 -3.06 -4.29
CA ARG A 111 11.87 -2.17 -4.86
C ARG A 111 13.29 -2.67 -4.60
N VAL A 112 13.56 -3.25 -3.43
CA VAL A 112 14.84 -3.91 -3.13
C VAL A 112 15.08 -5.10 -4.05
N SER A 113 14.04 -5.91 -4.30
CA SER A 113 14.12 -7.06 -5.22
C SER A 113 14.41 -6.62 -6.65
N GLN A 114 13.74 -5.56 -7.13
CA GLN A 114 13.98 -4.97 -8.45
C GLN A 114 15.41 -4.41 -8.60
N LEU A 115 15.91 -3.70 -7.59
CA LEU A 115 17.27 -3.18 -7.59
C LEU A 115 18.31 -4.31 -7.56
N SER A 116 18.04 -5.38 -6.81
CA SER A 116 18.91 -6.56 -6.74
C SER A 116 18.99 -7.27 -8.10
N TYR A 117 17.87 -7.39 -8.81
CA TYR A 117 17.84 -7.93 -10.17
C TYR A 117 18.63 -7.06 -11.15
N ALA A 118 18.44 -5.74 -11.10
CA ALA A 118 19.19 -4.80 -11.95
C ALA A 118 20.70 -4.86 -11.67
N LEU A 119 21.10 -4.96 -10.40
CA LEU A 119 22.49 -5.12 -9.98
C LEU A 119 23.09 -6.43 -10.51
N ASN A 120 22.36 -7.54 -10.44
CA ASN A 120 22.82 -8.82 -10.98
C ASN A 120 23.01 -8.75 -12.50
N LYS A 121 22.08 -8.12 -13.23
CA LYS A 121 22.20 -7.91 -14.67
C LYS A 121 23.44 -7.07 -15.02
N LEU A 122 23.69 -5.99 -14.26
CA LEU A 122 24.89 -5.16 -14.45
C LEU A 122 26.17 -5.94 -14.13
N THR A 123 26.16 -6.74 -13.06
CA THR A 123 27.31 -7.58 -12.66
C THR A 123 27.66 -8.58 -13.76
N LEU A 124 26.66 -9.25 -14.35
CA LEU A 124 26.85 -10.16 -15.48
C LEU A 124 27.42 -9.44 -16.71
N LYS A 125 26.91 -8.23 -17.03
CA LYS A 125 27.47 -7.42 -18.12
C LYS A 125 28.92 -7.03 -17.86
N CYS A 126 29.25 -6.56 -16.65
CA CYS A 126 30.62 -6.22 -16.28
C CYS A 126 31.57 -7.42 -16.38
N ALA A 127 31.13 -8.61 -15.96
CA ALA A 127 31.91 -9.83 -16.10
C ALA A 127 32.15 -10.18 -17.58
N ALA A 128 31.11 -10.07 -18.42
CA ALA A 128 31.23 -10.29 -19.86
C ALA A 128 32.21 -9.31 -20.51
N TYR A 129 32.18 -8.01 -20.14
CA TYR A 129 33.14 -7.02 -20.63
C TYR A 129 34.56 -7.33 -20.21
N LYS A 130 34.79 -7.64 -18.93
CA LYS A 130 36.14 -7.98 -18.44
C LYS A 130 36.71 -9.18 -19.17
N ASN A 131 35.93 -10.24 -19.32
CA ASN A 131 36.36 -11.45 -20.01
C ASN A 131 36.57 -11.18 -21.51
N GLY A 132 35.64 -10.49 -22.17
CA GLY A 132 35.77 -10.18 -23.59
C GLY A 132 36.92 -9.23 -23.91
N LEU A 133 37.21 -8.25 -23.05
CA LEU A 133 38.39 -7.38 -23.19
C LEU A 133 39.68 -8.17 -22.98
N SER A 134 39.72 -9.07 -22.00
CA SER A 134 40.86 -9.97 -21.80
C SER A 134 41.09 -10.86 -23.03
N ASP A 135 40.02 -11.40 -23.62
CA ASP A 135 40.08 -12.23 -24.82
C ASP A 135 40.59 -11.43 -26.04
N ILE A 136 40.24 -10.14 -26.15
CA ILE A 136 40.74 -9.26 -27.23
C ILE A 136 42.22 -8.95 -27.04
N VAL A 137 42.65 -8.64 -25.81
CA VAL A 137 44.06 -8.31 -25.51
C VAL A 137 44.98 -9.51 -25.70
N CYS A 138 44.51 -10.72 -25.45
CA CYS A 138 45.31 -11.95 -25.51
C CYS A 138 45.26 -12.68 -26.87
N SER A 139 44.57 -12.13 -27.88
CA SER A 139 44.37 -12.82 -29.15
C SER A 139 45.04 -12.07 -30.31
N ASP A 140 45.76 -12.79 -31.15
CA ASP A 140 46.45 -12.23 -32.33
C ASP A 140 45.60 -12.35 -33.61
N ASN A 141 44.41 -12.97 -33.52
CA ASN A 141 43.54 -13.21 -34.66
C ASN A 141 42.53 -12.06 -34.83
N LEU A 142 42.75 -11.24 -35.86
CA LEU A 142 41.92 -10.08 -36.18
C LEU A 142 40.44 -10.42 -36.41
N THR A 143 40.13 -11.57 -37.00
CA THR A 143 38.74 -12.00 -37.25
C THR A 143 38.06 -12.35 -35.93
N TYR A 144 38.76 -13.07 -35.04
CA TYR A 144 38.27 -13.39 -33.70
C TYR A 144 38.04 -12.15 -32.84
N ILE A 145 38.96 -11.18 -32.90
CA ILE A 145 38.83 -9.88 -32.21
C ILE A 145 37.57 -9.15 -32.68
N LYS A 146 37.33 -9.10 -34.00
CA LYS A 146 36.12 -8.46 -34.58
C LYS A 146 34.84 -9.12 -34.08
N ASP A 147 34.76 -10.45 -34.09
CA ASP A 147 33.60 -11.19 -33.59
C ASP A 147 33.38 -10.96 -32.08
N LYS A 148 34.46 -10.86 -31.31
CA LYS A 148 34.38 -10.61 -29.86
C LYS A 148 33.93 -9.20 -29.52
N ILE A 149 34.42 -8.20 -30.26
CA ILE A 149 33.95 -6.81 -30.18
C ILE A 149 32.46 -6.75 -30.52
N MET A 150 32.04 -7.44 -31.58
CA MET A 150 30.64 -7.49 -31.99
C MET A 150 29.75 -8.10 -30.90
N THR A 151 30.20 -9.19 -30.27
CA THR A 151 29.48 -9.82 -29.16
C THR A 151 29.34 -8.88 -27.95
N LEU A 152 30.39 -8.13 -27.60
CA LEU A 152 30.36 -7.15 -26.50
C LEU A 152 29.44 -5.95 -26.79
N GLN A 153 29.34 -5.53 -28.06
CA GLN A 153 28.43 -4.46 -28.49
C GLN A 153 26.96 -4.89 -28.42
N ILE A 154 26.65 -6.14 -28.78
CA ILE A 154 25.31 -6.71 -28.62
C ILE A 154 24.93 -6.75 -27.13
N ILE A 155 25.87 -7.11 -26.25
CA ILE A 155 25.67 -7.08 -24.78
C ILE A 155 25.47 -5.64 -24.26
N ALA A 156 26.10 -4.65 -24.91
CA ALA A 156 25.91 -3.22 -24.63
C ALA A 156 24.48 -2.75 -24.95
N GLY A 157 23.90 -3.28 -26.03
CA GLY A 157 22.63 -2.83 -26.58
C GLY A 157 22.76 -1.63 -27.54
N GLU A 158 23.94 -1.43 -28.15
CA GLU A 158 24.16 -0.41 -29.17
C GLU A 158 24.00 -1.00 -30.59
N ASN A 159 23.26 -0.31 -31.47
CA ASN A 159 23.07 -0.73 -32.86
C ASN A 159 24.32 -0.43 -33.70
N TYR A 160 24.67 -1.36 -34.59
CA TYR A 160 25.88 -1.34 -35.41
C TYR A 160 25.87 -0.22 -36.47
N HIS A 161 26.92 0.59 -36.53
CA HIS A 161 27.34 1.26 -37.77
C HIS A 161 28.52 0.47 -38.35
N GLN A 162 28.36 -0.06 -39.56
CA GLN A 162 29.44 -0.73 -40.30
C GLN A 162 30.61 0.24 -40.46
N ILE A 163 31.74 -0.07 -39.82
CA ILE A 163 33.02 0.55 -40.17
C ILE A 163 33.42 -0.06 -41.50
N ASP A 164 33.14 0.66 -42.59
CA ASP A 164 33.59 0.32 -43.92
C ASP A 164 35.12 0.38 -43.98
N ALA A 165 35.74 -0.72 -44.38
CA ALA A 165 37.18 -0.91 -44.35
C ALA A 165 37.93 -0.08 -45.42
N ASN A 166 37.21 0.66 -46.27
CA ASN A 166 37.76 1.36 -47.43
C ASN A 166 37.93 2.88 -47.27
N ASN A 167 37.67 3.47 -46.10
CA ASN A 167 37.86 4.92 -45.92
C ASN A 167 38.49 5.27 -44.56
N PRO A 168 39.83 5.35 -44.48
CA PRO A 168 40.53 5.48 -43.20
C PRO A 168 40.71 6.92 -42.69
N CYS A 169 40.14 7.95 -43.33
CA CYS A 169 40.50 9.33 -42.99
C CYS A 169 39.30 10.30 -42.92
N LEU A 170 39.13 10.82 -41.71
CA LEU A 170 38.70 12.19 -41.37
C LEU A 170 37.20 12.53 -41.42
N ASN A 171 36.61 12.55 -40.23
CA ASN A 171 36.19 13.85 -39.69
C ASN A 171 36.11 13.82 -38.14
N PRO A 172 36.94 14.58 -37.39
CA PRO A 172 36.87 14.63 -35.92
C PRO A 172 35.72 15.50 -35.37
N ARG A 173 34.77 15.91 -36.22
CA ARG A 173 33.77 16.94 -35.90
C ARG A 173 32.47 16.83 -36.71
N VAL A 174 32.08 15.62 -37.12
CA VAL A 174 30.75 15.42 -37.71
C VAL A 174 29.76 15.31 -36.56
N GLU A 175 28.96 16.37 -36.45
CA GLU A 175 27.74 16.41 -35.67
C GLU A 175 26.98 15.09 -35.76
N PHE A 176 26.43 14.67 -34.62
CA PHE A 176 25.52 13.54 -34.46
C PHE A 176 24.26 13.78 -35.32
N ALA A 177 24.39 13.58 -36.64
CA ALA A 177 23.26 13.47 -37.54
C ALA A 177 22.68 12.08 -37.37
N ILE A 178 21.72 11.98 -36.45
CA ILE A 178 20.80 10.86 -36.36
C ILE A 178 19.87 10.94 -37.57
N GLU A 179 20.20 10.24 -38.64
CA GLU A 179 19.23 9.94 -39.70
C GLU A 179 19.32 8.46 -40.05
N GLY A 180 18.21 7.74 -39.83
CA GLY A 180 17.94 6.54 -40.62
C GLY A 180 17.57 5.24 -39.90
N VAL A 181 17.01 5.25 -38.68
CA VAL A 181 15.96 4.26 -38.36
C VAL A 181 14.64 5.01 -38.49
N THR A 182 13.97 4.80 -39.61
CA THR A 182 12.57 5.19 -39.79
C THR A 182 11.69 4.34 -38.89
N THR A 183 11.68 4.68 -37.60
CA THR A 183 10.44 4.71 -36.82
C THR A 183 10.38 6.12 -36.31
N ARG A 184 9.57 6.94 -36.99
CA ARG A 184 9.27 8.31 -36.59
C ARG A 184 9.12 8.34 -35.07
N VAL A 185 9.89 9.19 -34.42
CA VAL A 185 9.78 9.44 -32.98
C VAL A 185 8.42 10.06 -32.64
N ASP A 186 7.62 10.41 -33.65
CA ASP A 186 6.21 10.79 -33.55
C ASP A 186 5.21 9.62 -33.64
N ASP A 187 5.56 8.45 -34.18
CA ASP A 187 4.58 7.39 -34.52
C ASP A 187 4.00 6.63 -33.31
N HIS A 188 4.74 6.48 -32.20
CA HIS A 188 4.27 5.74 -31.02
C HIS A 188 3.38 6.60 -30.13
N ALA A 189 3.78 7.86 -29.89
CA ALA A 189 2.97 8.84 -29.20
C ALA A 189 1.72 9.20 -30.01
N GLU A 190 1.83 9.37 -31.34
CA GLU A 190 0.68 9.55 -32.23
C GLU A 190 -0.22 8.31 -32.28
N ARG A 191 0.31 7.06 -32.29
CA ARG A 191 -0.55 5.85 -32.18
C ARG A 191 -1.26 5.73 -30.85
N ILE A 192 -0.64 6.13 -29.75
CA ILE A 192 -1.29 6.19 -28.43
C ILE A 192 -2.41 7.22 -28.45
N LEU A 193 -2.14 8.43 -28.98
CA LEU A 193 -3.14 9.50 -29.16
C LEU A 193 -4.28 9.06 -30.10
N GLU A 194 -3.97 8.40 -31.22
CA GLU A 194 -4.95 7.84 -32.14
C GLU A 194 -5.75 6.70 -31.50
N ASN A 195 -5.13 5.83 -30.70
CA ASN A 195 -5.84 4.74 -30.00
C ASN A 195 -6.74 5.28 -28.88
N GLN A 196 -6.31 6.35 -28.19
CA GLN A 196 -7.15 7.09 -27.23
C GLN A 196 -8.34 7.76 -27.93
N GLN A 197 -8.10 8.40 -29.08
CA GLN A 197 -9.13 9.03 -29.91
C GLN A 197 -10.09 8.01 -30.55
N LYS A 198 -9.61 6.85 -31.00
CA LYS A 198 -10.43 5.77 -31.58
C LYS A 198 -11.34 5.09 -30.57
N LEU A 199 -11.01 5.13 -29.28
CA LEU A 199 -11.80 4.53 -28.20
C LEU A 199 -12.71 5.53 -27.48
N ASN A 200 -12.77 6.81 -27.89
CA ASN A 200 -13.58 7.86 -27.25
C ASN A 200 -13.46 7.84 -25.71
N LEU A 201 -12.24 7.66 -25.19
CA LEU A 201 -11.98 7.69 -23.75
C LEU A 201 -12.19 9.11 -23.24
N ILE A 202 -13.42 9.44 -22.84
CA ILE A 202 -13.76 10.72 -22.22
C ILE A 202 -13.52 10.55 -20.72
N PRO A 203 -12.54 11.27 -20.13
CA PRO A 203 -12.32 11.22 -18.69
C PRO A 203 -13.59 11.64 -17.94
N PRO A 204 -13.97 10.94 -16.85
CA PRO A 204 -15.11 11.33 -16.06
C PRO A 204 -14.85 12.70 -15.39
N CYS A 205 -15.92 13.48 -15.19
CA CYS A 205 -15.82 14.78 -14.49
C CYS A 205 -15.24 14.64 -13.07
N GLU A 206 -15.45 13.47 -12.43
CA GLU A 206 -14.89 13.11 -11.14
C GLU A 206 -14.10 11.81 -11.27
N LYS A 207 -12.85 11.83 -10.83
CA LYS A 207 -11.97 10.65 -10.90
C LYS A 207 -12.42 9.60 -9.89
N MET A 208 -12.32 8.34 -10.27
CA MET A 208 -12.58 7.23 -9.37
C MET A 208 -11.40 7.01 -8.43
N LYS A 209 -11.60 6.39 -7.27
CA LYS A 209 -10.50 6.14 -6.33
C LYS A 209 -9.45 5.18 -6.92
N GLY A 210 -8.17 5.42 -6.67
CA GLY A 210 -7.10 4.48 -7.04
C GLY A 210 -7.20 3.11 -6.36
N SER A 211 -7.91 3.04 -5.23
CA SER A 211 -8.23 1.78 -4.54
C SER A 211 -9.32 0.94 -5.23
N THR A 212 -9.88 1.42 -6.36
CA THR A 212 -10.84 0.64 -7.16
C THR A 212 -10.21 -0.70 -7.57
N HIS A 213 -10.92 -1.80 -7.36
CA HIS A 213 -10.45 -3.12 -7.75
C HIS A 213 -10.42 -3.22 -9.29
N MET A 214 -9.46 -3.94 -9.84
CA MET A 214 -9.29 -4.16 -11.28
C MET A 214 -10.48 -4.87 -11.97
N ARG A 215 -11.41 -5.44 -11.20
CA ARG A 215 -12.66 -6.02 -11.72
C ARG A 215 -13.70 -4.95 -12.05
N ASP A 216 -13.65 -3.83 -11.33
CA ASP A 216 -14.62 -2.73 -11.37
C ASP A 216 -14.09 -1.53 -12.16
N ILE A 217 -12.92 -1.66 -12.80
CA ILE A 217 -12.36 -0.65 -13.68
C ILE A 217 -13.30 -0.45 -14.89
N GLN A 218 -13.43 0.79 -15.35
CA GLN A 218 -14.16 1.11 -16.57
C GLN A 218 -13.71 0.25 -17.75
N GLN A 219 -14.69 -0.34 -18.45
CA GLN A 219 -14.47 -1.33 -19.49
C GLN A 219 -13.62 -0.80 -20.65
N ASP A 220 -13.82 0.45 -21.05
CA ASP A 220 -13.08 1.05 -22.17
C ASP A 220 -11.60 1.26 -21.81
N VAL A 221 -11.33 1.70 -20.57
CA VAL A 221 -9.98 1.81 -20.02
C VAL A 221 -9.32 0.43 -19.96
N LYS A 222 -10.06 -0.59 -19.53
CA LYS A 222 -9.59 -1.99 -19.49
C LYS A 222 -9.19 -2.50 -20.88
N ILE A 223 -10.05 -2.29 -21.87
CA ILE A 223 -9.81 -2.69 -23.27
C ILE A 223 -8.57 -1.97 -23.80
N PHE A 224 -8.43 -0.67 -23.54
CA PHE A 224 -7.26 0.10 -23.95
C PHE A 224 -5.97 -0.44 -23.33
N LEU A 225 -5.95 -0.67 -22.01
CA LEU A 225 -4.80 -1.22 -21.30
C LEU A 225 -4.39 -2.58 -21.90
N MET A 226 -5.35 -3.49 -22.10
CA MET A 226 -5.07 -4.80 -22.68
C MET A 226 -4.54 -4.70 -24.10
N LYS A 227 -5.14 -3.85 -24.94
CA LYS A 227 -4.70 -3.64 -26.32
C LYS A 227 -3.24 -3.19 -26.38
N GLU A 228 -2.86 -2.22 -25.54
CA GLU A 228 -1.50 -1.69 -25.52
C GLU A 228 -0.48 -2.66 -24.91
N LEU A 229 -0.86 -3.42 -23.89
CA LEU A 229 0.01 -4.41 -23.24
C LEU A 229 0.22 -5.68 -24.07
N ASN A 230 -0.71 -6.00 -24.96
CA ASN A 230 -0.59 -7.13 -25.89
C ASN A 230 0.39 -6.85 -27.03
N ILE A 231 0.76 -5.59 -27.29
CA ILE A 231 1.76 -5.26 -28.30
C ILE A 231 3.11 -5.77 -27.81
N THR A 232 3.66 -6.77 -28.50
CA THR A 232 5.00 -7.29 -28.21
C THR A 232 6.05 -6.25 -28.57
N ARG A 233 6.86 -5.86 -27.58
CA ARG A 233 7.89 -4.82 -27.74
C ARG A 233 9.27 -5.46 -27.67
N SER A 234 10.19 -4.99 -28.51
CA SER A 234 11.61 -5.42 -28.47
C SER A 234 12.28 -5.08 -27.14
N SER A 235 11.81 -4.06 -26.44
CA SER A 235 12.25 -3.70 -25.09
C SER A 235 11.79 -4.66 -23.99
N GLY A 236 10.82 -5.54 -24.29
CA GLY A 236 10.19 -6.43 -23.31
C GLY A 236 9.19 -5.76 -22.37
N ASN A 237 8.87 -4.48 -22.58
CA ASN A 237 7.90 -3.73 -21.77
C ASN A 237 6.45 -4.03 -22.19
N ASP A 238 6.09 -5.31 -22.15
CA ASP A 238 4.77 -5.82 -22.53
C ASP A 238 4.16 -6.65 -21.39
N TRP A 239 3.07 -7.36 -21.70
CA TRP A 239 2.36 -8.20 -20.75
C TRP A 239 3.26 -9.21 -20.01
N ARG A 240 4.39 -9.66 -20.59
CA ARG A 240 5.30 -10.65 -19.98
C ARG A 240 6.01 -10.04 -18.78
N LEU A 241 6.58 -8.86 -18.95
CA LEU A 241 7.22 -8.14 -17.85
C LEU A 241 6.20 -7.74 -16.78
N LEU A 242 4.99 -7.34 -17.19
CA LEU A 242 3.92 -7.04 -16.25
C LEU A 242 3.57 -8.27 -15.39
N ALA A 243 3.44 -9.44 -16.03
CA ALA A 243 3.14 -10.70 -15.35
C ALA A 243 4.23 -11.07 -14.32
N GLN A 244 5.50 -10.88 -14.69
CA GLN A 244 6.63 -11.08 -13.76
C GLN A 244 6.57 -10.12 -12.57
N LEU A 245 6.25 -8.85 -12.81
CA LEU A 245 6.11 -7.85 -11.74
C LEU A 245 4.94 -8.13 -10.80
N MET A 246 3.88 -8.77 -11.30
CA MET A 246 2.73 -9.23 -10.53
C MET A 246 3.01 -10.53 -9.75
N GLY A 247 4.18 -11.16 -9.95
CA GLY A 247 4.59 -12.37 -9.24
C GLY A 247 4.10 -13.68 -9.86
N LEU A 248 3.68 -13.68 -11.12
CA LEU A 248 3.33 -14.90 -11.85
C LEU A 248 4.57 -15.74 -12.13
N ASP A 249 4.44 -17.06 -12.11
CA ASP A 249 5.54 -17.99 -12.37
C ASP A 249 6.09 -17.79 -13.79
N CYS A 250 7.42 -17.69 -13.90
CA CYS A 250 8.11 -17.54 -15.18
C CYS A 250 7.80 -18.71 -16.13
N LYS A 251 7.61 -19.92 -15.60
CA LYS A 251 7.23 -21.08 -16.43
C LYS A 251 5.86 -20.90 -17.07
N LEU A 252 4.89 -20.38 -16.32
CA LEU A 252 3.54 -20.10 -16.82
C LEU A 252 3.57 -19.01 -17.91
N ILE A 253 4.38 -17.98 -17.72
CA ILE A 253 4.55 -16.90 -18.70
C ILE A 253 5.18 -17.43 -19.99
N ASP A 254 6.20 -18.29 -19.87
CA ASP A 254 6.84 -18.93 -21.03
C ASP A 254 5.86 -19.85 -21.77
N ASP A 255 5.03 -20.59 -21.06
CA ASP A 255 4.00 -21.45 -21.66
C ASP A 255 2.95 -20.61 -22.39
N TRP A 256 2.44 -19.54 -21.78
CA TRP A 256 1.52 -18.60 -22.45
C TRP A 256 2.15 -17.90 -23.66
N SER A 257 3.45 -17.63 -23.61
CA SER A 257 4.17 -17.05 -24.74
C SER A 257 4.29 -18.03 -25.91
N LYS A 258 4.34 -19.34 -25.66
CA LYS A 258 4.39 -20.38 -26.70
C LYS A 258 3.01 -20.74 -27.25
N MET A 259 1.96 -20.54 -26.46
CA MET A 259 0.57 -20.87 -26.84
C MET A 259 -0.07 -19.84 -27.80
N GLU A 260 0.63 -18.75 -28.15
CA GLU A 260 0.15 -17.70 -29.05
C GLU A 260 -1.28 -17.23 -28.71
N LEU A 261 -1.52 -16.93 -27.43
CA LEU A 261 -2.82 -16.47 -26.95
C LEU A 261 -3.24 -15.18 -27.67
N SER A 262 -4.53 -15.05 -28.00
CA SER A 262 -5.06 -13.85 -28.67
C SER A 262 -5.11 -12.62 -27.75
N ASN A 263 -5.24 -12.81 -26.44
CA ASN A 263 -5.26 -11.75 -25.43
C ASN A 263 -4.46 -12.13 -24.17
N PRO A 264 -3.12 -12.18 -24.26
CA PRO A 264 -2.29 -12.66 -23.17
C PRO A 264 -2.34 -11.73 -21.94
N SER A 265 -2.41 -10.41 -22.12
CA SER A 265 -2.58 -9.48 -20.99
C SER A 265 -3.90 -9.67 -20.25
N GLY A 266 -4.96 -10.08 -20.96
CA GLY A 266 -6.24 -10.44 -20.35
C GLY A 266 -6.12 -11.65 -19.42
N HIS A 267 -5.39 -12.68 -19.84
CA HIS A 267 -5.11 -13.85 -18.99
C HIS A 267 -4.28 -13.48 -17.77
N VAL A 268 -3.23 -12.67 -17.94
CA VAL A 268 -2.42 -12.14 -16.83
C VAL A 268 -3.28 -11.38 -15.82
N MET A 269 -4.11 -10.46 -16.28
CA MET A 269 -4.99 -9.68 -15.39
C MET A 269 -5.99 -10.57 -14.68
N ASN A 270 -6.59 -11.54 -15.37
CA ASN A 270 -7.57 -12.45 -14.77
C ASN A 270 -6.94 -13.35 -13.70
N GLU A 271 -5.75 -13.88 -13.97
CA GLU A 271 -5.02 -14.70 -13.00
C GLU A 271 -4.60 -13.87 -11.78
N TRP A 272 -4.12 -12.64 -12.01
CA TRP A 272 -3.78 -11.72 -10.93
C TRP A 272 -5.00 -11.35 -10.08
N MET A 273 -6.18 -11.14 -10.67
CA MET A 273 -7.40 -10.77 -9.96
C MET A 273 -8.09 -11.92 -9.22
N LYS A 274 -7.76 -13.17 -9.53
CA LYS A 274 -8.51 -14.35 -9.07
C LYS A 274 -8.47 -14.52 -7.56
N ASP A 275 -7.26 -14.41 -7.00
CA ASP A 275 -7.00 -14.70 -5.58
C ASP A 275 -6.44 -13.47 -4.83
N ASN A 276 -6.29 -12.32 -5.50
CA ASN A 276 -5.65 -11.13 -4.94
C ASN A 276 -6.63 -9.99 -4.71
N ASN A 277 -6.97 -9.73 -3.44
CA ASN A 277 -7.79 -8.58 -3.04
C ASN A 277 -7.08 -7.23 -3.22
N ASP A 278 -5.75 -7.25 -3.33
CA ASP A 278 -4.93 -6.04 -3.56
C ASP A 278 -4.75 -5.73 -5.06
N ALA A 279 -5.45 -6.45 -5.94
CA ALA A 279 -5.50 -6.18 -7.37
C ALA A 279 -6.30 -4.89 -7.67
N THR A 280 -5.70 -3.76 -7.31
CA THR A 280 -6.27 -2.41 -7.44
C THR A 280 -5.64 -1.62 -8.58
N VAL A 281 -6.32 -0.56 -9.02
CA VAL A 281 -5.78 0.36 -10.04
C VAL A 281 -4.48 1.01 -9.58
N GLN A 282 -4.34 1.37 -8.30
CA GLN A 282 -3.11 1.89 -7.72
C GLN A 282 -1.95 0.89 -7.80
N ALA A 283 -2.21 -0.39 -7.54
CA ALA A 283 -1.21 -1.44 -7.66
C ALA A 283 -0.75 -1.60 -9.11
N LEU A 284 -1.70 -1.63 -10.07
CA LEU A 284 -1.38 -1.66 -11.50
C LEU A 284 -0.55 -0.43 -11.92
N PHE A 285 -0.97 0.76 -11.51
CA PHE A 285 -0.27 2.01 -11.80
C PHE A 285 1.19 1.95 -11.30
N SER A 286 1.41 1.43 -10.09
CA SER A 286 2.73 1.25 -9.49
C SER A 286 3.63 0.32 -10.31
N PHE A 287 3.09 -0.74 -10.91
CA PHE A 287 3.85 -1.60 -11.83
C PHE A 287 4.19 -0.89 -13.14
N LEU A 288 3.25 -0.14 -13.70
CA LEU A 288 3.42 0.55 -14.98
C LEU A 288 4.44 1.70 -14.89
N ILE A 289 4.47 2.43 -13.76
CA ILE A 289 5.43 3.52 -13.52
C ILE A 289 6.81 3.02 -13.09
N SER A 290 6.95 1.72 -12.78
CA SER A 290 8.19 1.12 -12.33
C SER A 290 9.37 1.47 -13.26
N PRO A 291 10.58 1.70 -12.72
CA PRO A 291 11.79 1.96 -13.51
C PRO A 291 12.10 0.86 -14.54
N VAL A 292 11.56 -0.34 -14.35
CA VAL A 292 11.74 -1.47 -15.26
C VAL A 292 10.79 -1.40 -16.46
N MET A 293 9.53 -0.99 -16.25
CA MET A 293 8.48 -1.02 -17.28
C MET A 293 8.32 0.33 -18.00
N ARG A 294 8.32 1.44 -17.27
CA ARG A 294 8.26 2.82 -17.81
C ARG A 294 7.12 3.05 -18.84
N CYS A 295 5.94 2.50 -18.60
CA CYS A 295 4.79 2.65 -19.50
C CYS A 295 4.03 3.95 -19.23
N THR A 296 4.69 5.09 -19.43
CA THR A 296 4.19 6.44 -19.10
C THR A 296 2.86 6.78 -19.78
N ALA A 297 2.62 6.27 -20.98
CA ALA A 297 1.37 6.44 -21.70
C ALA A 297 0.16 5.83 -20.99
N LEU A 298 0.31 4.60 -20.49
CA LEU A 298 -0.75 3.91 -19.75
C LEU A 298 -0.97 4.54 -18.38
N CYS A 299 0.10 5.00 -17.74
CA CYS A 299 0.03 5.77 -16.51
C CYS A 299 -0.80 7.06 -16.69
N ARG A 300 -0.57 7.81 -17.78
CA ARG A 300 -1.35 9.03 -18.06
C ARG A 300 -2.85 8.74 -18.15
N VAL A 301 -3.24 7.72 -18.93
CA VAL A 301 -4.65 7.32 -19.05
C VAL A 301 -5.23 6.92 -17.71
N LEU A 302 -4.52 6.11 -16.92
CA LEU A 302 -5.00 5.75 -15.59
C LEU A 302 -5.15 6.97 -14.68
N SER A 303 -4.22 7.93 -14.74
CA SER A 303 -4.28 9.16 -13.96
C SER A 303 -5.40 10.11 -14.38
N ASP A 304 -5.87 10.03 -15.62
CA ASP A 304 -6.99 10.84 -16.10
C ASP A 304 -8.33 10.33 -15.54
N PHE A 305 -8.44 9.02 -15.30
CA PHE A 305 -9.67 8.36 -14.85
C PHE A 305 -9.71 8.05 -13.34
N TYR A 306 -8.54 7.88 -12.71
CA TYR A 306 -8.41 7.45 -11.32
C TYR A 306 -7.47 8.35 -10.51
N GLU A 307 -7.75 8.46 -9.22
CA GLU A 307 -6.90 9.11 -8.22
C GLU A 307 -5.71 8.20 -7.88
N VAL A 308 -4.67 8.26 -8.69
CA VAL A 308 -3.43 7.50 -8.49
C VAL A 308 -2.26 8.44 -8.20
N LEU A 309 -1.44 8.06 -7.21
CA LEU A 309 -0.27 8.82 -6.73
C LEU A 309 0.99 8.61 -7.58
#